data_AF-A0A2P5M6S4-F1
#
_entry.id   AF-A0A2P5M6S4-F1
#
_cell.length_a   1.000
_cell.length_b   1.000
_cell.length_c   1.000
_cell.angle_alpha   90.00
_cell.angle_beta   90.00
_cell.angle_gamma   90.00
#
_symmetry.space_group_name_H-M   'P 1'
#
loop_
_entity.id
_entity.type
_entity.pdbx_description
1 polymer ?
#
loop_
_entity_poly.entity_id
_entity_poly.type
_entity_poly.pdbx_seq_one_letter_code
_entity_poly.pdbx_strand_id
1 'polypeptide(L)'
;MRILRFLRHSCTFPWQVRRVFPKRSLSVIETLVRESECSHLAELKFVVEAALSPGELIRGMTARQRALEVFSQLRLWDTEHNSGVLIYLLLADRRVEIIADRGINAKTGS
;
A
#
# COMPACT_ATOMS: atom_id res chain seq x y z
N MET A 1 20.31 -10.83 1.01
CA MET A 1 20.21 -12.19 1.60
C MET A 1 18.76 -12.67 1.59
N ARG A 2 18.41 -13.59 0.68
CA ARG A 2 17.04 -14.14 0.52
C ARG A 2 16.51 -14.84 1.78
N ILE A 3 17.38 -15.54 2.52
CA ILE A 3 17.03 -16.29 3.73
C ILE A 3 16.56 -15.37 4.86
N LEU A 4 17.26 -14.25 5.09
CA LEU A 4 16.91 -13.29 6.13
C LEU A 4 15.56 -12.60 5.85
N ARG A 5 15.26 -12.37 4.55
CA ARG A 5 13.96 -11.86 4.12
C ARG A 5 12.85 -12.90 4.36
N PHE A 6 13.09 -14.17 4.02
CA PHE A 6 12.15 -15.25 4.29
C PHE A 6 11.84 -15.37 5.79
N LEU A 7 12.86 -15.38 6.65
CA LEU A 7 12.69 -15.42 8.11
C LEU A 7 11.92 -14.22 8.64
N ARG A 8 12.22 -13.00 8.17
CA ARG A 8 11.47 -11.80 8.56
C ARG A 8 9.99 -11.91 8.21
N HIS A 9 9.66 -12.42 7.03
CA HIS A 9 8.28 -12.60 6.62
C HIS A 9 7.58 -13.72 7.37
N SER A 10 8.28 -14.82 7.68
CA SER A 10 7.75 -15.90 8.51
C SER A 10 7.55 -15.49 9.97
N CYS A 11 8.35 -14.56 10.48
CA CYS A 11 8.23 -14.03 11.84
C CYS A 11 7.36 -12.76 11.93
N THR A 12 6.89 -12.19 10.82
CA THR A 12 6.02 -11.01 10.83
C THR A 12 4.57 -11.45 10.74
N PHE A 13 3.87 -11.38 11.86
CA PHE A 13 2.52 -11.91 11.96
C PHE A 13 1.44 -10.81 11.87
N PRO A 14 0.21 -11.15 11.44
CA PRO A 14 -0.87 -10.18 11.27
C PRO A 14 -1.20 -9.34 12.52
N TRP A 15 -0.95 -9.86 13.73
CA TRP A 15 -1.18 -9.10 14.97
C TRP A 15 -0.21 -7.92 15.14
N GLN A 16 0.98 -7.96 14.55
CA GLN A 16 1.93 -6.84 14.61
C GLN A 16 1.43 -5.65 13.80
N VAL A 17 0.65 -5.87 12.73
CA VAL A 17 -0.01 -4.79 11.99
C VAL A 17 -0.90 -3.98 12.91
N ARG A 18 -1.75 -4.66 13.70
CA ARG A 18 -2.66 -4.00 14.65
C ARG A 18 -1.94 -3.27 15.79
N ARG A 19 -0.72 -3.68 16.11
CA ARG A 19 0.11 -3.06 17.16
C ARG A 19 0.89 -1.85 16.64
N VAL A 20 1.40 -1.91 15.41
CA VAL A 20 2.17 -0.82 14.78
C VAL A 20 1.24 0.24 14.19
N PHE A 21 0.09 -0.16 13.65
CA PHE A 21 -0.98 0.70 13.17
C PHE A 21 -2.24 0.46 14.02
N PRO A 22 -2.30 1.04 15.23
CA PRO A 22 -3.53 1.04 16.00
C PRO A 22 -4.62 1.79 15.22
N LYS A 23 -5.88 1.40 15.43
CA LYS A 23 -7.05 1.97 14.73
C LYS A 23 -7.07 3.51 14.76
N ARG A 24 -6.56 4.12 15.82
CA ARG A 24 -6.44 5.58 15.96
C ARG A 24 -5.54 6.20 14.89
N SER A 25 -4.38 5.59 14.62
CA SER A 25 -3.46 6.06 13.58
C SER A 25 -4.05 5.88 12.19
N LEU A 26 -4.72 4.75 11.93
CA LEU A 26 -5.44 4.52 10.67
C LEU A 26 -6.57 5.54 10.48
N SER A 27 -7.33 5.85 11.54
CA SER A 27 -8.39 6.85 11.51
C SER A 27 -7.87 8.26 11.26
N VAL A 28 -6.72 8.64 11.85
CA VAL A 28 -6.10 9.94 11.57
C VAL A 28 -5.65 10.01 10.11
N ILE A 29 -5.04 8.94 9.58
CA ILE A 29 -4.67 8.86 8.16
C ILE A 29 -5.92 8.99 7.30
N GLU A 30 -7.00 8.25 7.60
CA GLU A 30 -8.27 8.32 6.87
C GLU A 30 -8.89 9.73 6.90
N THR A 31 -8.85 10.42 8.05
CA THR A 31 -9.34 11.80 8.18
C THR A 31 -8.51 12.77 7.35
N LEU A 32 -7.17 12.73 7.46
CA LEU A 32 -6.28 13.60 6.69
C LEU A 32 -6.41 13.35 5.19
N VAL A 33 -6.59 12.09 4.79
CA VAL A 33 -6.89 11.70 3.42
C VAL A 33 -8.20 12.33 2.97
N ARG A 34 -9.31 12.13 3.69
CA ARG A 34 -10.62 12.71 3.36
C ARG A 34 -10.57 14.23 3.24
N GLU A 35 -9.87 14.90 4.16
CA GLU A 35 -9.69 16.36 4.10
C GLU A 35 -8.91 16.79 2.87
N SER A 36 -7.90 16.03 2.45
CA SER A 36 -7.16 16.27 1.21
C SER A 36 -7.97 15.97 -0.07
N GLU A 37 -8.89 15.00 0.00
CA GLU A 37 -9.82 14.63 -1.09
C GLU A 37 -10.97 15.63 -1.25
N CYS A 38 -11.38 16.33 -0.19
CA CYS A 38 -12.39 17.39 -0.31
C CYS A 38 -11.95 18.55 -1.24
N SER A 39 -10.65 18.68 -1.54
CA SER A 39 -10.13 19.65 -2.53
C SER A 39 -9.79 19.05 -3.89
N HIS A 40 -9.66 17.72 -4.01
CA HIS A 40 -9.28 17.05 -5.24
C HIS A 40 -10.00 15.71 -5.37
N LEU A 41 -10.58 15.42 -6.55
CA LEU A 41 -11.36 14.22 -6.89
C LEU A 41 -10.58 12.89 -6.82
N ALA A 42 -9.54 12.77 -5.99
CA ALA A 42 -8.72 11.58 -5.80
C ALA A 42 -9.39 10.56 -4.89
N GLU A 43 -9.19 9.27 -5.19
CA GLU A 43 -9.60 8.16 -4.32
C GLU A 43 -8.32 7.51 -3.76
N LEU A 44 -8.00 7.77 -2.50
CA LEU A 44 -6.81 7.29 -1.83
C LEU A 44 -7.14 6.11 -0.91
N LYS A 45 -6.45 4.98 -1.11
CA LYS A 45 -6.53 3.81 -0.21
C LYS A 45 -5.20 3.56 0.47
N PHE A 46 -5.27 3.30 1.77
CA PHE A 46 -4.13 2.90 2.58
C PHE A 46 -4.21 1.40 2.89
N VAL A 47 -3.26 0.63 2.39
CA VAL A 47 -3.20 -0.83 2.58
C VAL A 47 -1.96 -1.20 3.37
N VAL A 48 -2.15 -2.00 4.41
CA VAL A 48 -1.05 -2.54 5.22
C VAL A 48 -1.07 -4.06 5.16
N GLU A 49 0.01 -4.64 4.64
CA GLU A 49 0.26 -6.08 4.70
C GLU A 49 1.39 -6.37 5.71
N ALA A 50 1.19 -7.40 6.52
CA ALA A 50 2.18 -7.84 7.49
C ALA A 50 3.41 -8.38 6.75
N ALA A 51 3.18 -9.31 5.83
CA ALA A 51 4.19 -10.05 5.09
C ALA A 51 3.59 -10.58 3.78
N LEU A 52 4.46 -10.74 2.77
CA LEU A 52 4.17 -11.54 1.58
C LEU A 52 4.00 -13.02 1.93
N SER A 53 3.16 -13.71 1.17
CA SER A 53 2.98 -15.16 1.26
C SER A 53 4.25 -15.92 0.85
N PRO A 54 4.43 -17.18 1.30
CA PRO A 54 5.60 -17.98 0.93
C PRO A 54 5.79 -18.14 -0.58
N GLY A 55 4.69 -18.27 -1.35
CA GLY A 55 4.74 -18.38 -2.81
C GLY A 55 5.25 -17.11 -3.49
N GLU A 56 4.82 -15.95 -3.02
CA GLU A 56 5.29 -14.65 -3.51
C GLU A 56 6.77 -14.42 -3.19
N LEU A 57 7.23 -14.86 -2.02
CA LEU A 57 8.65 -14.79 -1.64
C LEU A 57 9.53 -15.69 -2.51
N ILE A 58 9.09 -16.92 -2.81
CA ILE A 58 9.81 -17.84 -3.70
C ILE A 58 9.95 -17.23 -5.09
N ARG A 59 8.88 -16.61 -5.60
CA ARG A 59 8.86 -15.86 -6.86
C ARG A 59 9.72 -14.59 -6.84
N GLY A 60 10.28 -14.22 -5.69
CA GLY A 60 11.11 -13.03 -5.53
C GLY A 60 10.31 -11.73 -5.61
N MET A 61 9.01 -11.78 -5.34
CA MET A 61 8.12 -10.63 -5.44
C MET A 61 8.61 -9.46 -4.57
N THR A 62 8.57 -8.27 -5.13
CA THR A 62 8.94 -7.02 -4.47
C THR A 62 7.72 -6.33 -3.87
N ALA A 63 7.94 -5.43 -2.90
CA ALA A 63 6.87 -4.60 -2.33
C ALA A 63 6.14 -3.81 -3.42
N ARG A 64 6.87 -3.25 -4.39
CA ARG A 64 6.30 -2.51 -5.52
C ARG A 64 5.40 -3.38 -6.42
N GLN A 65 5.85 -4.58 -6.77
CA GLN A 65 5.03 -5.52 -7.55
C GLN A 65 3.75 -5.88 -6.79
N ARG A 66 3.85 -6.10 -5.48
CA ARG A 66 2.68 -6.38 -4.65
C ARG A 66 1.72 -5.20 -4.56
N ALA A 67 2.25 -3.99 -4.37
CA ALA A 67 1.47 -2.76 -4.39
C ALA A 67 0.70 -2.59 -5.70
N LEU A 68 1.33 -2.89 -6.85
CA LEU A 68 0.66 -2.84 -8.16
C LEU A 68 -0.47 -3.89 -8.28
N GLU A 69 -0.25 -5.12 -7.83
CA GLU A 69 -1.33 -6.13 -7.82
C GLU A 69 -2.51 -5.69 -6.95
N VAL A 70 -2.23 -5.19 -5.74
CA VAL A 70 -3.25 -4.67 -4.83
C VAL A 70 -4.00 -3.50 -5.46
N PHE A 71 -3.29 -2.59 -6.11
CA PHE A 71 -3.88 -1.46 -6.84
C PHE A 71 -4.86 -1.93 -7.92
N SER A 72 -4.47 -2.94 -8.71
CA SER A 72 -5.32 -3.54 -9.74
C SER A 72 -6.53 -4.29 -9.15
N GLN A 73 -6.34 -5.07 -8.08
CA GLN A 73 -7.40 -5.84 -7.41
C GLN A 73 -8.47 -4.93 -6.80
N LEU A 74 -8.05 -3.82 -6.20
CA LEU A 74 -8.96 -2.83 -5.61
C LEU A 74 -9.62 -1.91 -6.64
N ARG A 75 -9.34 -2.13 -7.95
CA ARG A 75 -9.86 -1.35 -9.08
C ARG A 75 -9.66 0.16 -8.92
N LEU A 76 -8.57 0.57 -8.28
CA LEU A 76 -8.28 1.99 -8.06
C LEU A 76 -7.98 2.76 -9.36
N TRP A 77 -7.65 2.03 -10.42
CA TRP A 77 -7.48 2.56 -11.77
C TRP A 77 -8.80 2.77 -12.52
N ASP A 78 -9.91 2.21 -12.04
CA ASP A 78 -11.23 2.25 -12.69
C ASP A 78 -12.12 3.32 -12.04
N THR A 79 -11.51 4.45 -11.69
CA THR A 79 -12.22 5.59 -11.12
C THR A 79 -12.59 6.55 -12.23
N GLU A 80 -13.79 7.11 -12.17
CA GLU A 80 -14.34 8.03 -13.19
C GLU A 80 -13.39 9.21 -13.49
N HIS A 81 -12.55 9.56 -12.52
CA HIS A 81 -11.62 10.69 -12.57
C HIS A 81 -10.13 10.30 -12.75
N ASN A 82 -9.81 9.00 -12.94
CA ASN A 82 -8.44 8.46 -13.08
C ASN A 82 -7.47 8.98 -12.00
N SER A 83 -7.96 9.02 -10.77
CA SER A 83 -7.35 9.76 -9.66
C SER A 83 -7.10 8.85 -8.45
N GLY A 84 -7.03 7.55 -8.69
CA GLY A 84 -6.72 6.56 -7.67
C GLY A 84 -5.29 6.68 -7.16
N VAL A 85 -5.11 6.71 -5.84
CA VAL A 85 -3.81 6.61 -5.16
C VAL A 85 -3.85 5.45 -4.17
N LEU A 86 -2.81 4.64 -4.16
CA LEU A 86 -2.58 3.61 -3.16
C LEU A 86 -1.29 3.90 -2.41
N ILE A 87 -1.42 4.00 -1.09
CA ILE A 87 -0.28 3.94 -0.17
C ILE A 87 -0.24 2.53 0.40
N TYR A 88 0.79 1.77 0.01
CA TYR A 88 0.97 0.38 0.39
C TYR A 88 2.15 0.25 1.36
N LEU A 89 1.92 -0.39 2.51
CA LEU A 89 2.93 -0.67 3.52
C LEU A 89 3.13 -2.18 3.69
N LEU A 90 4.36 -2.64 3.46
CA LEU A 90 4.78 -4.01 3.76
C LEU A 90 5.68 -4.01 5.00
N LEU A 91 5.12 -4.46 6.14
CA LEU A 91 5.80 -4.37 7.44
C LEU A 91 7.06 -5.23 7.53
N ALA A 92 7.01 -6.47 7.04
CA ALA A 92 8.13 -7.40 7.10
C ALA A 92 9.39 -6.83 6.43
N ASP A 93 9.20 -6.12 5.30
CA ASP A 93 10.28 -5.45 4.57
C ASP A 93 10.54 -4.01 5.08
N ARG A 94 9.65 -3.45 5.93
CA ARG A 94 9.63 -2.03 6.33
C ARG A 94 9.66 -1.09 5.12
N ARG A 95 8.84 -1.41 4.12
CA ARG A 95 8.78 -0.69 2.84
C ARG A 95 7.42 -0.05 2.66
N VAL A 96 7.43 1.20 2.23
CA VAL A 96 6.24 1.94 1.79
C VAL A 96 6.37 2.15 0.29
N GLU A 97 5.30 1.90 -0.44
CA GLU A 97 5.16 2.16 -1.87
C GLU A 97 3.94 3.06 -2.08
N ILE A 98 4.08 4.05 -2.97
CA ILE A 98 2.98 4.94 -3.36
C ILE A 98 2.75 4.73 -4.85
N ILE A 99 1.56 4.27 -5.20
CA ILE A 99 1.13 4.03 -6.58
C ILE A 99 0.00 5.01 -6.88
N ALA A 100 0.11 5.75 -7.97
CA ALA A 100 -0.94 6.65 -8.43
C ALA A 100 -1.30 6.32 -9.88
N ASP A 101 -2.56 6.53 -10.23
CA ASP A 101 -3.02 6.39 -11.62
C ASP A 101 -2.48 7.52 -12.52
N ARG A 102 -2.61 7.30 -13.83
CA ARG A 102 -2.15 8.18 -14.91
C ARG A 102 -2.67 9.61 -14.80
N GLY A 103 -3.89 9.83 -14.28
CA GLY A 103 -4.46 11.18 -14.12
C GLY A 103 -3.79 12.03 -13.04
N ILE A 104 -3.20 11.42 -12.02
CA ILE A 104 -2.40 12.12 -11.00
C ILE A 104 -0.95 12.25 -11.43
N ASN A 105 -0.39 11.21 -12.08
CA ASN A 105 0.97 11.25 -12.61
C ASN A 105 1.15 12.37 -13.67
N ALA A 106 0.08 12.73 -14.39
CA ALA A 106 0.06 13.84 -15.33
C ALA A 106 0.05 15.23 -14.64
N LYS A 107 -0.39 15.34 -13.38
CA LYS A 107 -0.43 16.61 -12.62
C LYS A 107 0.78 16.84 -11.74
N THR A 108 1.62 15.83 -11.51
CA THR A 108 2.84 15.92 -10.67
C THR A 108 4.14 15.90 -11.48
N GLY A 109 4.07 15.87 -12.81
CA GLY A 109 5.21 16.05 -13.69
C GLY A 109 5.62 17.52 -13.81
N SER A 110 6.65 17.91 -13.06
CA SER A 110 7.50 19.07 -13.36
C SER A 110 8.88 18.56 -13.76
#